data_AF-A0A3R6RAU4-F1
#
_entry.id   AF-A0A3R6RAU4-F1
#
_cell.length_a   1.000
_cell.length_b   1.000
_cell.length_c   1.000
_cell.angle_alpha   90.00
_cell.angle_beta   90.00
_cell.angle_gamma   90.00
#
_symmetry.space_group_name_H-M   'P 1'
#
loop_
_entity.id
_entity.type
_entity.pdbx_description
1 polymer ?
#
loop_
_entity_poly.entity_id
_entity_poly.type
_entity_poly.pdbx_seq_one_letter_code
_entity_poly.pdbx_strand_id
1 'polypeptide(L)'
;MVALKKNPCEVNLWKCVVAFQGYKFKTMSGLPFTYTLKKGRGDEFTKELWIDRREDSKSLAWSSALLAYHNIGKIGEVVDRPKALGDIRGVTYIYGMFYRFGLIDVPDEVKEKMKRSFSESS
;
A
#
# COMPACT_ATOMS: atom_id res chain seq x y z
N MET A 1 7.22 32.49 -6.23
CA MET A 1 6.44 31.81 -5.18
C MET A 1 7.18 30.55 -4.76
N VAL A 2 8.11 30.70 -3.81
CA VAL A 2 8.96 29.60 -3.33
C VAL A 2 8.32 29.03 -2.07
N ALA A 3 7.54 27.96 -2.22
CA ALA A 3 7.10 27.14 -1.09
C ALA A 3 6.88 25.65 -1.47
N LEU A 4 7.47 25.19 -2.58
CA LEU A 4 7.43 23.77 -3.00
C LEU A 4 8.68 22.98 -2.58
N LYS A 5 9.44 23.48 -1.61
CA LYS A 5 10.54 22.74 -0.96
C LYS A 5 10.19 22.53 0.51
N LYS A 6 9.37 21.51 0.80
CA LYS A 6 9.31 20.81 2.09
C LYS A 6 8.52 19.50 1.91
N ASN A 7 9.31 18.46 1.66
CA ASN A 7 9.00 17.02 1.68
C ASN A 7 8.18 16.45 0.50
N PRO A 8 8.60 15.32 -0.11
CA PRO A 8 7.75 14.50 -0.99
C PRO A 8 6.61 13.76 -0.22
N CYS A 9 6.13 14.33 0.88
CA CYS A 9 5.31 13.73 1.93
C CYS A 9 3.83 13.58 1.57
N GLU A 10 3.26 12.42 1.93
CA GLU A 10 1.84 12.07 2.14
C GLU A 10 0.84 12.39 1.01
N VAL A 11 0.82 13.61 0.49
CA VAL A 11 -0.01 14.07 -0.63
C VAL A 11 0.33 13.30 -1.91
N ASN A 12 1.61 13.07 -2.19
CA ASN A 12 2.02 12.27 -3.36
C ASN A 12 1.60 10.81 -3.20
N LEU A 13 1.79 10.24 -2.00
CA LEU A 13 1.32 8.89 -1.68
C LEU A 13 -0.19 8.77 -1.87
N TRP A 14 -0.95 9.76 -1.37
CA TRP A 14 -2.39 9.81 -1.52
C TRP A 14 -2.81 9.86 -2.98
N LYS A 15 -2.15 10.69 -3.81
CA LYS A 15 -2.39 10.72 -5.26
C LYS A 15 -2.14 9.37 -5.92
N CYS A 16 -1.06 8.67 -5.57
CA CYS A 16 -0.82 7.31 -6.05
C CYS A 16 -1.94 6.36 -5.63
N VAL A 17 -2.33 6.37 -4.37
CA VAL A 17 -3.40 5.51 -3.85
C VAL A 17 -4.73 5.77 -4.55
N VAL A 18 -5.08 7.03 -4.79
CA VAL A 18 -6.27 7.41 -5.54
C VAL A 18 -6.16 6.96 -7.01
N ALA A 19 -5.00 7.11 -7.65
CA ALA A 19 -4.78 6.73 -9.05
C ALA A 19 -4.79 5.21 -9.26
N PHE A 20 -4.32 4.44 -8.30
CA PHE A 20 -4.27 2.97 -8.35
C PHE A 20 -5.47 2.29 -7.67
N GLN A 21 -6.53 3.03 -7.32
CA GLN A 21 -7.76 2.40 -6.84
C GLN A 21 -8.35 1.48 -7.92
N GLY A 22 -8.89 0.33 -7.53
CA GLY A 22 -9.38 -0.70 -8.44
C GLY A 22 -8.29 -1.54 -9.12
N TYR A 23 -7.01 -1.23 -8.90
CA TYR A 23 -5.92 -2.05 -9.41
C TYR A 23 -5.81 -3.37 -8.62
N LYS A 24 -5.46 -4.46 -9.32
CA LYS A 24 -5.23 -5.78 -8.73
C LYS A 24 -3.83 -5.86 -8.15
N PHE A 25 -3.74 -5.72 -6.83
CA PHE A 25 -2.51 -5.93 -6.07
C PHE A 25 -2.41 -7.39 -5.63
N LYS A 26 -1.20 -7.79 -5.22
CA LYS A 26 -0.94 -9.08 -4.60
C LYS A 26 -0.19 -8.87 -3.29
N THR A 27 -0.58 -9.62 -2.27
CA THR A 27 0.16 -9.64 -1.00
C THR A 27 1.43 -10.49 -1.15
N MET A 28 2.32 -10.42 -0.15
CA MET A 28 3.50 -11.29 -0.05
C MET A 28 3.18 -12.79 -0.15
N SER A 29 1.98 -13.20 0.27
CA SER A 29 1.51 -14.58 0.19
C SER A 29 0.95 -14.95 -1.19
N GLY A 30 0.95 -14.04 -2.16
CA GLY A 30 0.37 -14.26 -3.49
C GLY A 30 -1.13 -14.03 -3.58
N LEU A 31 -1.80 -13.69 -2.47
CA LEU A 31 -3.25 -13.44 -2.48
C LEU A 31 -3.55 -12.15 -3.25
N PRO A 32 -4.36 -12.22 -4.33
CA PRO A 32 -4.81 -11.04 -5.04
C PRO A 32 -5.83 -10.29 -4.21
N PHE A 33 -5.71 -8.97 -4.18
CA PHE A 33 -6.67 -8.07 -3.57
C PHE A 33 -6.79 -6.80 -4.41
N THR A 34 -7.92 -6.15 -4.30
CA THR A 34 -8.09 -4.79 -4.84
C THR A 34 -8.45 -3.87 -3.69
N TYR A 35 -8.37 -2.57 -3.91
CA TYR A 35 -8.98 -1.64 -2.97
C TYR A 35 -9.71 -0.54 -3.70
N THR A 36 -10.74 -0.01 -3.05
CA THR A 36 -11.51 1.12 -3.54
C THR A 36 -11.55 2.19 -2.45
N LEU A 37 -11.69 3.44 -2.87
CA LEU A 37 -11.89 4.56 -1.95
C LEU A 37 -13.35 4.95 -2.01
N LYS A 38 -14.01 5.09 -0.86
CA LYS A 38 -15.36 5.67 -0.84
C LYS A 38 -15.27 7.17 -1.07
N LYS A 39 -16.21 7.73 -1.83
CA LYS A 39 -16.41 9.19 -1.88
C LYS A 39 -17.30 9.59 -0.70
N GLY A 40 -16.89 10.63 0.02
CA GLY A 40 -17.62 11.15 1.16
C GLY A 40 -18.72 12.13 0.75
N ARG A 41 -19.04 13.09 1.64
CA ARG A 41 -19.89 14.23 1.30
C ARG A 41 -19.08 15.22 0.44
N GLY A 42 -19.26 15.16 -0.88
CA GLY A 42 -18.57 16.01 -1.86
C GLY A 42 -17.80 15.20 -2.90
N ASP A 43 -16.84 15.83 -3.60
CA ASP A 43 -15.94 15.13 -4.54
C ASP A 43 -14.63 14.66 -3.87
N GLU A 44 -14.54 14.74 -2.53
CA GLU A 44 -13.40 14.27 -1.76
C GLU A 44 -13.53 12.77 -1.40
N PHE A 45 -12.44 12.03 -1.61
CA PHE A 45 -12.32 10.64 -1.19
C PHE A 45 -12.17 10.56 0.33
N THR A 46 -12.87 9.61 0.95
CA THR A 46 -12.68 9.28 2.36
C THR A 46 -11.28 8.73 2.57
N LYS A 47 -10.63 9.13 3.67
CA LYS A 47 -9.34 8.60 4.13
C LYS A 47 -9.44 7.15 4.66
N GLU A 48 -10.20 6.32 3.96
CA GLU A 48 -10.49 4.93 4.28
C GLU A 48 -10.48 4.13 2.98
N LEU A 49 -9.61 3.13 2.92
CA LEU A 49 -9.45 2.21 1.82
C LEU A 49 -10.27 0.97 2.11
N TRP A 50 -11.13 0.59 1.17
CA TRP A 50 -11.93 -0.62 1.23
C TRP A 50 -11.18 -1.70 0.47
N ILE A 51 -10.49 -2.57 1.19
CA ILE A 51 -9.78 -3.71 0.63
C ILE A 51 -10.80 -4.79 0.30
N ASP A 52 -10.87 -5.16 -0.97
CA ASP A 52 -11.70 -6.25 -1.45
C ASP A 52 -10.81 -7.47 -1.70
N ARG A 53 -11.01 -8.53 -0.89
CA ARG A 53 -10.45 -9.87 -1.13
C ARG A 53 -11.60 -10.84 -1.41
N ARG A 54 -11.29 -11.90 -2.16
CA ARG A 54 -12.22 -12.92 -2.68
C ARG A 54 -13.36 -13.35 -1.75
N GLU A 55 -13.13 -13.42 -0.43
CA GLU A 55 -14.10 -13.90 0.56
C GLU A 55 -14.48 -12.87 1.64
N ASP A 56 -13.77 -11.73 1.77
CA ASP A 56 -14.19 -10.68 2.72
C ASP A 56 -13.73 -9.29 2.28
N SER A 57 -14.56 -8.28 2.44
CA SER A 57 -14.12 -6.89 2.31
C SER A 57 -13.68 -6.37 3.67
N LYS A 58 -12.54 -5.66 3.75
CA LYS A 58 -12.02 -5.10 5.00
C LYS A 58 -11.67 -3.64 4.82
N SER A 59 -12.12 -2.80 5.76
CA SER A 59 -11.70 -1.39 5.78
C SER A 59 -10.29 -1.26 6.35
N LEU A 60 -9.51 -0.38 5.73
CA LEU A 60 -8.16 -0.01 6.09
C LEU A 60 -8.09 1.51 6.17
N ALA A 61 -7.84 2.03 7.36
CA ALA A 61 -7.71 3.46 7.55
C ALA A 61 -6.46 4.00 6.84
N TRP A 62 -6.56 5.19 6.23
CA TRP A 62 -5.41 5.87 5.64
C TRP A 62 -4.32 6.18 6.66
N SER A 63 -4.71 6.44 7.92
CA SER A 63 -3.77 6.62 9.03
C SER A 63 -2.84 5.43 9.20
N SER A 64 -3.32 4.20 8.95
CA SER A 64 -2.50 2.99 8.94
C SER A 64 -1.44 3.01 7.84
N ALA A 65 -1.81 3.43 6.62
CA ALA A 65 -0.87 3.57 5.51
C ALA A 65 0.16 4.67 5.78
N LEU A 66 -0.27 5.81 6.31
CA LEU A 66 0.64 6.88 6.73
C LEU A 66 1.61 6.39 7.81
N LEU A 67 1.14 5.64 8.81
CA LEU A 67 2.01 5.13 9.87
C LEU A 67 3.09 4.19 9.30
N ALA A 68 2.72 3.31 8.36
CA ALA A 68 3.70 2.50 7.65
C ALA A 68 4.69 3.36 6.84
N TYR A 69 4.20 4.43 6.18
CA TYR A 69 5.05 5.35 5.41
C TYR A 69 6.05 6.11 6.29
N HIS A 70 5.64 6.52 7.50
CA HIS A 70 6.55 7.12 8.47
C HIS A 70 7.56 6.12 9.02
N ASN A 71 7.18 4.84 9.11
CA ASN A 71 8.06 3.78 9.57
C ASN A 71 9.11 3.38 8.52
N ILE A 72 8.79 3.33 7.22
CA ILE A 72 9.80 3.05 6.18
C ILE A 72 10.94 4.06 6.21
N GLY A 73 10.63 5.34 6.44
CA GLY A 73 11.64 6.38 6.57
C GLY A 73 12.56 6.22 7.79
N LYS A 74 12.15 5.42 8.78
CA LYS A 74 12.94 5.11 9.99
C LYS A 74 13.73 3.80 9.87
N ILE A 75 13.16 2.78 9.25
CA ILE A 75 13.73 1.43 9.18
C ILE A 75 14.70 1.31 8.01
N GLY A 76 14.42 2.00 6.90
CA GLY A 76 15.13 1.89 5.63
C GLY A 76 14.20 1.50 4.47
N GLU A 77 14.71 1.62 3.25
CA GLU A 77 13.96 1.33 2.02
C GLU A 77 13.68 -0.17 1.84
N VAL A 78 14.58 -1.05 2.31
CA VAL A 78 14.44 -2.50 2.19
C VAL A 78 13.67 -3.06 3.39
N VAL A 79 12.49 -3.61 3.12
CA VAL A 79 11.62 -4.19 4.14
C VAL A 79 11.41 -5.67 3.84
N ASP A 80 11.88 -6.54 4.72
CA ASP A 80 11.76 -8.00 4.56
C ASP A 80 10.33 -8.52 4.76
N ARG A 81 9.62 -7.94 5.74
CA ARG A 81 8.32 -8.45 6.18
C ARG A 81 7.34 -7.31 6.48
N PRO A 82 6.03 -7.50 6.23
CA PRO A 82 5.02 -6.48 6.56
C PRO A 82 5.07 -6.02 8.02
N LYS A 83 5.34 -6.93 8.96
CA LYS A 83 5.45 -6.58 10.39
C LYS A 83 6.60 -5.61 10.70
N ALA A 84 7.61 -5.50 9.84
CA ALA A 84 8.67 -4.51 10.03
C ALA A 84 8.12 -3.09 9.85
N LEU A 85 7.13 -2.88 8.98
CA LEU A 85 6.44 -1.58 8.84
C LEU A 85 5.67 -1.14 10.09
N GLY A 86 5.54 -2.02 11.08
CA GLY A 86 4.82 -1.78 12.33
C GLY A 86 3.68 -2.75 12.55
N ASP A 87 3.18 -2.77 13.79
CA ASP A 87 2.01 -3.56 14.18
C ASP A 87 0.72 -2.85 13.74
N ILE A 88 0.44 -2.93 12.45
CA ILE A 88 -0.66 -2.20 11.81
C ILE A 88 -1.68 -3.19 11.28
N ARG A 89 -2.96 -2.94 11.57
CA ARG A 89 -4.05 -3.77 11.05
C ARG A 89 -4.10 -3.61 9.53
N GLY A 90 -3.89 -4.72 8.79
CA GLY A 90 -3.85 -4.71 7.33
C GLY A 90 -2.50 -4.28 6.74
N VAL A 91 -1.43 -4.31 7.53
CA VAL A 91 -0.06 -4.01 7.08
C VAL A 91 0.39 -4.85 5.88
N THR A 92 -0.13 -6.08 5.76
CA THR A 92 0.14 -6.98 4.62
C THR A 92 -0.33 -6.41 3.28
N TYR A 93 -1.44 -5.65 3.27
CA TYR A 93 -1.95 -4.97 2.09
C TYR A 93 -1.13 -3.72 1.78
N ILE A 94 -0.84 -2.92 2.80
CA ILE A 94 -0.01 -1.72 2.68
C ILE A 94 1.37 -2.08 2.11
N TYR A 95 1.97 -3.16 2.61
CA TYR A 95 3.25 -3.67 2.12
C TYR A 95 3.21 -3.98 0.61
N GLY A 96 2.19 -4.70 0.14
CA GLY A 96 2.03 -4.99 -1.29
C GLY A 96 1.80 -3.74 -2.13
N MET A 97 1.03 -2.77 -1.61
CA MET A 97 0.83 -1.47 -2.26
C MET A 97 2.14 -0.68 -2.35
N PHE A 98 2.89 -0.59 -1.25
CA PHE A 98 4.13 0.20 -1.18
C PHE A 98 5.21 -0.38 -2.07
N TYR A 99 5.36 -1.70 -2.08
CA TYR A 99 6.24 -2.38 -3.02
C TYR A 99 5.86 -2.04 -4.48
N ARG A 100 4.57 -2.07 -4.80
CA ARG A 100 4.08 -1.75 -6.15
C ARG A 100 4.22 -0.26 -6.50
N PHE A 101 4.11 0.62 -5.51
CA PHE A 101 4.37 2.05 -5.66
C PHE A 101 5.86 2.37 -5.77
N GLY A 102 6.76 1.41 -5.50
CA GLY A 102 8.20 1.63 -5.48
C GLY A 102 8.67 2.44 -4.26
N LEU A 103 7.93 2.38 -3.15
CA LEU A 103 8.26 3.08 -1.90
C LEU A 103 9.14 2.26 -0.97
N ILE A 104 9.03 0.94 -1.09
CA ILE A 104 9.88 -0.02 -0.40
C ILE A 104 10.45 -0.97 -1.42
N ASP A 105 11.67 -1.41 -1.18
CA ASP A 105 12.22 -2.57 -1.83
C ASP A 105 12.04 -3.80 -0.92
N VAL A 106 12.00 -4.97 -1.54
CA VAL A 106 11.86 -6.24 -0.83
C VAL A 106 13.04 -7.13 -1.21
N PRO A 107 13.56 -7.95 -0.29
CA PRO A 107 14.66 -8.84 -0.60
C PRO A 107 14.30 -9.78 -1.75
N ASP A 108 15.31 -10.20 -2.51
CA ASP A 108 15.11 -11.03 -3.72
C ASP A 108 14.29 -12.30 -3.45
N GLU A 109 14.42 -12.91 -2.27
CA GLU A 109 13.61 -14.06 -1.87
C GLU A 109 12.10 -13.76 -1.91
N VAL A 110 11.70 -12.61 -1.35
CA VAL A 110 10.30 -12.16 -1.35
C VAL A 110 9.86 -11.75 -2.75
N LYS A 111 10.75 -11.11 -3.51
CA LYS A 111 10.52 -10.68 -4.89
C LYS A 111 10.22 -11.87 -5.79
N GLU A 112 11.03 -12.92 -5.71
CA GLU A 112 10.84 -14.15 -6.47
C GLU A 112 9.54 -14.87 -6.06
N LYS A 113 9.23 -14.90 -4.76
CA LYS A 113 7.95 -15.44 -4.27
C LYS A 113 6.75 -14.68 -4.85
N MET A 114 6.79 -13.35 -4.83
CA MET A 114 5.74 -12.51 -5.40
C MET A 114 5.62 -12.67 -6.92
N LYS A 115 6.74 -12.75 -7.65
CA LYS A 115 6.77 -12.97 -9.11
C LYS A 115 6.15 -14.32 -9.48
N ARG A 116 6.47 -15.38 -8.75
CA ARG A 116 5.91 -16.72 -9.00
C ARG A 116 4.39 -16.75 -8.81
N SER A 117 3.88 -16.06 -7.79
CA SER A 117 2.44 -15.84 -7.63
C SER A 117 1.82 -14.97 -8.73
N PHE A 118 2.61 -14.20 -9.49
CA PHE A 118 2.15 -13.45 -10.66
C PHE A 118 2.00 -14.33 -11.90
N SER A 119 2.92 -15.27 -12.14
CA SER A 119 2.88 -16.17 -13.31
C SER A 119 1.77 -17.22 -13.26
N GLU A 120 1.36 -17.70 -12.07
CA GLU A 120 0.32 -18.74 -11.95
C GLU A 120 -1.14 -18.21 -12.10
N SER A 121 -1.34 -16.94 -12.46
CA SER A 121 -2.69 -16.35 -12.64
C SER A 121 -2.99 -15.86 -14.07
N SER A 122 -2.18 -16.24 -15.07
CA SER A 122 -2.39 -15.88 -16.48
C SER A 122 -3.09 -17.00 -17.24
#